data_AF-A0A3C0BTN2-F1
#
_entry.id   AF-A0A3C0BTN2-F1
#
_cell.length_a   1.000
_cell.length_b   1.000
_cell.length_c   1.000
_cell.angle_alpha   90.00
_cell.angle_beta   90.00
_cell.angle_gamma   90.00
#
_symmetry.space_group_name_H-M   'P 1'
#
loop_
_entity.id
_entity.type
_entity.pdbx_description
1 polymer ?
#
loop_
_entity_poly.entity_id
_entity_poly.type
_entity_poly.pdbx_seq_one_letter_code
_entity_poly.pdbx_strand_id
1 'polypeptide(L)'
;MGLVDFDVFISYSSKDKPIADAVCAGLEANGLRCWIAPRDILPGADWGGAIIDAITGSKVMVLIFSGNANSSPQIKREVER
;
A
#
# COMPACT_ATOMS: atom_id res chain seq x y z
N MET A 1 3.18 15.30 17.90
CA MET A 1 3.97 14.08 17.60
C MET A 1 3.56 13.68 16.19
N GLY A 2 4.30 14.15 15.18
CA GLY A 2 3.84 14.10 13.79
C GLY A 2 3.77 12.65 13.29
N LEU A 3 2.63 12.28 12.73
CA LEU A 3 2.49 11.07 11.91
C LEU A 3 3.61 11.08 10.87
N VAL A 4 4.19 9.91 10.60
CA VAL A 4 5.20 9.77 9.56
C VAL A 4 4.48 10.03 8.24
N ASP A 5 4.51 11.28 7.76
CA ASP A 5 3.86 11.66 6.51
C ASP A 5 4.57 10.92 5.39
N PHE A 6 3.83 10.14 4.60
CA PHE A 6 4.33 9.60 3.35
C PHE A 6 3.80 10.48 2.22
N ASP A 7 4.54 10.57 1.12
CA ASP A 7 4.06 11.30 -0.06
C ASP A 7 3.16 10.38 -0.89
N VAL A 8 3.46 9.08 -0.93
CA VAL A 8 2.74 8.08 -1.72
C VAL A 8 2.43 6.81 -0.92
N PHE A 9 1.17 6.40 -0.90
CA PHE A 9 0.73 5.07 -0.45
C PHE A 9 0.64 4.13 -1.65
N ILE A 10 1.36 3.00 -1.63
CA ILE A 10 1.38 2.01 -2.71
C ILE A 10 0.50 0.81 -2.34
N SER A 11 -0.65 0.71 -3.02
CA SER A 11 -1.57 -0.41 -2.90
C SER A 11 -1.36 -1.41 -4.03
N TYR A 12 -1.16 -2.68 -3.68
CA TYR A 12 -0.86 -3.74 -4.64
C TYR A 12 -1.30 -5.11 -4.12
N SER A 13 -1.52 -6.08 -5.02
CA SER A 13 -1.72 -7.48 -4.64
C SER A 13 -0.38 -8.09 -4.23
N SER A 14 -0.34 -8.93 -3.20
CA SER A 14 0.92 -9.60 -2.79
C SER A 14 1.62 -10.37 -3.92
N LYS A 15 0.86 -10.81 -4.94
CA LYS A 15 1.38 -11.45 -6.16
C LYS A 15 2.14 -10.50 -7.09
N ASP A 16 1.87 -9.21 -7.00
CA ASP A 16 2.47 -8.15 -7.82
C ASP A 16 3.60 -7.42 -7.08
N LYS A 17 4.12 -8.00 -5.99
CA LYS A 17 5.20 -7.43 -5.18
C LYS A 17 6.40 -6.94 -5.99
N PRO A 18 6.93 -7.69 -6.99
CA PRO A 18 8.06 -7.21 -7.78
C PRO A 18 7.76 -5.91 -8.53
N ILE A 19 6.51 -5.73 -8.99
CA ILE A 19 6.06 -4.52 -9.69
C ILE A 19 5.95 -3.38 -8.67
N ALA A 20 5.38 -3.65 -7.50
CA ALA A 20 5.24 -2.67 -6.44
C ALA A 20 6.59 -2.16 -5.92
N ASP A 21 7.55 -3.06 -5.74
CA ASP A 21 8.91 -2.70 -5.33
C ASP A 21 9.59 -1.85 -6.41
N ALA A 22 9.36 -2.14 -7.70
CA ALA A 22 9.90 -1.34 -8.80
C ALA A 22 9.30 0.08 -8.86
N VAL A 23 7.97 0.25 -8.68
CA VAL A 23 7.41 1.62 -8.66
C VAL A 23 7.83 2.36 -7.39
N CYS A 24 7.91 1.68 -6.25
CA CYS A 24 8.42 2.25 -5.00
C CYS A 24 9.85 2.80 -5.19
N ALA A 25 10.76 1.98 -5.71
CA ALA A 25 12.14 2.38 -5.96
C ALA A 25 12.22 3.56 -6.95
N GLY A 26 11.39 3.56 -8.00
CA GLY A 26 11.33 4.66 -8.97
C GLY A 26 10.87 5.97 -8.33
N LEU A 27 9.83 5.93 -7.48
CA LEU A 27 9.32 7.11 -6.78
C LEU A 27 10.32 7.62 -5.73
N GLU A 28 10.93 6.73 -4.96
CA GLU A 28 11.95 7.07 -3.95
C GLU A 28 13.22 7.63 -4.59
N ALA A 29 13.64 7.13 -5.76
CA ALA A 29 14.74 7.71 -6.52
C ALA A 29 14.47 9.14 -6.99
N ASN A 30 13.20 9.55 -7.07
CA ASN A 30 12.78 10.93 -7.36
C ASN A 30 12.53 11.75 -6.09
N GLY A 31 12.91 11.25 -4.91
CA GLY A 31 12.82 11.97 -3.63
C GLY A 31 11.46 11.90 -2.95
N LEU A 32 10.54 11.04 -3.39
CA LEU A 32 9.23 10.85 -2.76
C LEU A 32 9.30 9.78 -1.67
N ARG A 33 8.68 10.03 -0.51
CA ARG A 33 8.59 9.02 0.55
C ARG A 33 7.41 8.10 0.29
N CYS A 34 7.69 6.81 0.10
CA CYS A 34 6.67 5.82 -0.20
C CYS A 34 6.36 4.96 1.02
N TRP A 35 5.08 4.68 1.22
CA TRP A 35 4.61 3.64 2.14
C TRP A 35 4.24 2.39 1.32
N ILE A 36 4.80 1.24 1.69
CA ILE A 36 4.52 -0.04 1.04
C ILE A 36 4.48 -1.18 2.08
N ALA A 37 3.39 -1.96 2.08
CA ALA A 37 3.31 -3.16 2.91
C ALA A 37 4.22 -4.28 2.34
N PRO A 38 4.77 -5.18 3.16
CA PRO A 38 4.80 -5.16 4.62
C PRO A 38 5.96 -4.34 5.20
N ARG A 39 6.76 -3.66 4.36
CA ARG A 39 7.98 -2.94 4.77
C ARG A 39 7.69 -1.89 5.85
N ASP A 40 6.63 -1.13 5.66
CA ASP A 40 6.30 0.03 6.49
C ASP A 40 5.17 -0.27 7.50
N ILE A 41 4.84 -1.55 7.70
CA ILE A 41 3.97 -2.01 8.79
C ILE A 41 4.85 -2.28 10.00
N LEU A 42 4.63 -1.53 11.09
CA LEU A 42 5.38 -1.71 12.32
C LEU A 42 5.15 -3.12 12.91
N PRO A 43 6.20 -3.81 13.39
CA PRO A 43 6.05 -5.09 14.06
C PRO A 43 5.07 -5.00 15.24
N GLY A 44 4.05 -5.86 15.26
CA GLY A 44 3.02 -5.88 16.29
C GLY A 44 1.90 -4.84 16.12
N ALA A 45 1.94 -4.02 15.06
CA ALA A 45 0.82 -3.14 14.72
C ALA A 45 -0.35 -3.92 14.10
N ASP A 46 -1.56 -3.40 14.32
CA ASP A 46 -2.73 -3.89 13.60
C ASP A 46 -2.60 -3.59 12.11
N TRP A 47 -2.71 -4.63 11.29
CA TRP A 47 -2.52 -4.54 9.84
C TRP A 47 -3.53 -3.58 9.19
N GLY A 48 -4.79 -3.63 9.62
CA GLY A 48 -5.86 -2.78 9.10
C GLY A 48 -5.65 -1.32 9.50
N GLY A 49 -5.36 -1.08 10.78
CA GLY A 49 -5.04 0.24 11.31
C GLY A 49 -3.86 0.89 10.59
N ALA A 50 -2.75 0.17 10.42
CA ALA A 50 -1.57 0.68 9.73
C ALA A 50 -1.87 1.09 8.27
N ILE A 51 -2.74 0.34 7.58
CA ILE A 51 -3.17 0.70 6.22
C ILE A 51 -4.03 1.97 6.24
N ILE A 52 -4.99 2.08 7.15
CA ILE A 52 -5.87 3.27 7.26
C ILE A 52 -5.04 4.51 7.60
N ASP A 53 -4.10 4.38 8.53
CA ASP A 53 -3.20 5.45 8.92
C ASP A 53 -2.33 5.90 7.73
N ALA A 54 -1.80 4.95 6.95
CA ALA A 54 -0.99 5.24 5.78
C ALA A 54 -1.81 5.89 4.65
N ILE A 55 -3.06 5.47 4.42
CA ILE A 55 -3.97 6.11 3.46
C ILE A 55 -4.26 7.56 3.90
N THR A 56 -4.49 7.78 5.19
CA THR A 56 -4.85 9.09 5.73
C THR A 56 -3.65 10.05 5.77
N GLY A 57 -2.46 9.52 6.04
CA GLY A 57 -1.20 10.28 6.12
C GLY A 57 -0.45 10.42 4.80
N SER A 58 -0.98 9.88 3.69
CA SER A 58 -0.36 9.99 2.37
C SER A 58 -1.03 11.05 1.50
N LYS A 59 -0.24 11.80 0.74
CA LYS A 59 -0.76 12.82 -0.19
C LYS A 59 -1.40 12.21 -1.44
N VAL A 60 -0.87 11.07 -1.89
CA VAL A 60 -1.29 10.38 -3.11
C VAL A 60 -1.38 8.88 -2.85
N MET A 61 -2.34 8.20 -3.49
CA MET A 61 -2.40 6.74 -3.55
C MET A 61 -2.08 6.25 -4.97
N VAL A 62 -1.18 5.28 -5.07
CA VAL A 62 -0.91 4.51 -6.30
C VAL A 62 -1.48 3.12 -6.14
N LEU A 63 -2.46 2.77 -6.98
CA LEU A 63 -3.03 1.43 -7.06
C LEU A 63 -2.41 0.68 -8.25
N ILE A 64 -1.71 -0.41 -7.97
CA ILE A 64 -1.20 -1.33 -8.99
C ILE A 64 -2.33 -2.30 -9.35
N PHE A 65 -3.07 -1.94 -10.37
CA PHE A 65 -4.18 -2.73 -10.87
C PHE A 65 -3.68 -3.78 -11.89
N SER A 66 -3.92 -5.06 -11.57
CA SER A 66 -3.52 -6.21 -12.39
C SER A 66 -4.66 -7.24 -12.41
N GLY A 67 -4.56 -8.27 -13.25
CA GLY A 67 -5.46 -9.43 -13.17
C GLY A 67 -5.47 -10.11 -11.80
N ASN A 68 -4.40 -9.95 -11.01
CA ASN A 68 -4.29 -10.45 -9.63
C ASN A 68 -4.89 -9.49 -8.59
N ALA A 69 -5.02 -8.19 -8.90
CA ALA A 69 -5.67 -7.22 -8.02
C ALA A 69 -7.15 -7.60 -7.79
N ASN A 70 -7.80 -8.19 -8.79
CA ASN A 70 -9.17 -8.68 -8.72
C ASN A 70 -9.34 -9.99 -7.91
N SER A 71 -8.25 -10.63 -7.49
CA SER A 71 -8.27 -11.90 -6.74
C SER A 71 -7.89 -11.74 -5.26
N SER A 72 -7.71 -10.51 -4.79
CA SER A 72 -7.46 -10.24 -3.37
C SER A 72 -8.70 -10.62 -2.54
N PRO A 73 -8.55 -11.16 -1.30
CA PRO A 73 -9.66 -11.65 -0.46
C PRO A 73 -10.84 -10.67 -0.24
N GLN A 74 -10.66 -9.40 -0.57
CA GLN A 74 -11.67 -8.34 -0.47
C GLN A 74 -12.90 -8.61 -1.34
N ILE A 75 -12.76 -9.11 -2.59
CA ILE A 75 -13.90 -9.29 -3.51
C ILE A 75 -14.80 -10.48 -3.11
N LYS A 76 -14.24 -11.52 -2.47
CA LYS A 76 -15.05 -12.63 -1.96
C LYS A 76 -16.01 -12.24 -0.82
N ARG A 77 -15.79 -11.10 -0.16
CA ARG A 77 -16.72 -10.59 0.87
C ARG A 77 -17.82 -9.68 0.31
N GLU A 78 -17.70 -9.20 -0.93
CA GLU A 78 -18.69 -8.29 -1.54
C GLU A 78 -19.71 -9.00 -2.45
N VAL A 79 -19.48 -10.25 -2.84
CA VAL A 79 -20.42 -11.02 -3.69
C VAL A 79 -21.49 -11.77 -2.87
N GLU A 80 -21.53 -11.61 -1.55
CA GLU A 80 -22.52 -12.27 -0.66
C GLU A 80 -23.63 -11.37 -0.12
N ARG A 81 -23.88 -10.17 -0.67
CA ARG A 81 -25.15 -9.44 -0.42
C ARG A 81 -25.72 -8.73 -1.64
#